data_AF-A0A0F3IIG2-F1
#
_entry.id   AF-A0A0F3IIG2-F1
#
_cell.length_a   1.000
_cell.length_b   1.000
_cell.length_c   1.000
_cell.angle_alpha   90.00
_cell.angle_beta   90.00
_cell.angle_gamma   90.00
#
_symmetry.space_group_name_H-M   'P 1'
#
loop_
_entity.id
_entity.type
_entity.pdbx_description
1 polymer ?
#
loop_
_entity_poly.entity_id
_entity_poly.type
_entity_poly.pdbx_seq_one_letter_code
_entity_poly.pdbx_strand_id
1 'polypeptide(L)'
;MTMVLIQSAVALGLTVLILWLSRPLGLRLGVLDIPNNVRKFHARPTPKMGGTALAIAGLASVFLHSINADMQFPVKVGVILVACHYIIGLVDDRSDIDARLRLVLSTLATTAAFWLDPTLVALNLNFSWGINVGMV
;
A
#
# COMPACT_ATOMS: atom_id res chain seq x y z
N MET A 1 18.64 14.71 -7.32
CA MET A 1 19.25 13.37 -7.22
C MET A 1 19.50 12.95 -5.77
N THR A 2 20.18 13.76 -4.96
CA THR A 2 20.50 13.47 -3.55
C THR A 2 19.27 13.20 -2.67
N MET A 3 18.22 14.02 -2.76
CA MET A 3 16.99 13.83 -1.97
C MET A 3 16.27 12.50 -2.28
N VAL A 4 16.24 12.09 -3.55
CA VAL A 4 15.64 10.81 -3.96
C VAL A 4 16.42 9.63 -3.42
N LEU A 5 17.77 9.71 -3.41
CA LEU A 5 18.61 8.68 -2.81
C LEU A 5 18.37 8.55 -1.29
N ILE A 6 18.23 9.67 -0.60
CA ILE A 6 17.91 9.68 0.84
C ILE A 6 16.54 9.05 1.09
N GLN A 7 15.52 9.42 0.32
CA GLN A 7 14.17 8.86 0.41
C GLN A 7 14.16 7.35 0.19
N SER A 8 14.82 6.87 -0.87
CA SER A 8 14.95 5.44 -1.16
C SER A 8 15.72 4.70 -0.06
N ALA A 9 16.79 5.28 0.48
CA ALA A 9 17.56 4.69 1.56
C ALA A 9 16.74 4.58 2.86
N VAL A 10 15.96 5.62 3.19
CA VAL A 10 15.05 5.60 4.34
C VAL A 10 13.94 4.56 4.14
N ALA A 11 13.33 4.50 2.96
CA ALA A 11 12.30 3.52 2.65
C ALA A 11 12.84 2.08 2.76
N LEU A 12 14.05 1.83 2.24
CA LEU A 12 14.72 0.54 2.36
C LEU A 12 15.01 0.21 3.83
N GLY A 13 15.61 1.13 4.58
CA GLY A 13 15.92 0.96 6.00
C GLY A 13 14.69 0.67 6.85
N LEU A 14 13.59 1.41 6.64
CA LEU A 14 12.32 1.18 7.32
C LEU A 14 11.73 -0.18 6.96
N THR A 15 11.76 -0.56 5.68
CA THR A 15 11.25 -1.86 5.23
C THR A 15 12.02 -3.00 5.90
N VAL A 16 13.36 -2.95 5.88
CA VAL A 16 14.22 -3.95 6.52
C VAL A 16 13.97 -4.00 8.03
N LEU A 17 13.85 -2.84 8.68
CA LEU A 17 13.57 -2.75 10.11
C LEU A 17 12.22 -3.39 10.46
N ILE A 18 11.14 -3.04 9.77
CA ILE A 18 9.80 -3.57 10.03
C ILE A 18 9.76 -5.09 9.78
N LEU A 19 10.41 -5.57 8.72
CA LEU A 19 10.51 -6.99 8.42
C LEU A 19 11.34 -7.75 9.46
N TRP A 20 12.42 -7.16 9.97
CA TRP A 20 13.19 -7.73 11.06
C TRP A 20 12.38 -7.81 12.36
N LEU A 21 11.55 -6.80 12.65
CA LEU A 21 10.58 -6.80 13.77
C LEU A 21 9.25 -7.51 13.44
N SER A 22 9.14 -8.18 12.30
CA SER A 22 7.87 -8.76 11.84
C SER A 22 7.27 -9.76 12.85
N ARG A 23 8.11 -10.56 13.51
CA ARG A 23 7.67 -11.57 14.49
C ARG A 23 7.04 -10.95 15.75
N PRO A 24 7.72 -10.05 16.51
CA PRO A 24 7.10 -9.41 17.66
C PRO A 24 5.92 -8.51 17.28
N LEU A 25 5.98 -7.82 16.14
CA LEU A 25 4.88 -6.98 15.68
C LEU A 25 3.67 -7.81 15.26
N GLY A 26 3.88 -8.94 14.57
CA GLY A 26 2.81 -9.85 14.15
C GLY A 26 2.08 -10.45 15.35
N LEU A 27 2.81 -10.82 16.40
CA LEU A 27 2.24 -11.29 17.68
C LEU A 27 1.40 -10.20 18.36
N ARG A 28 1.91 -8.95 18.45
CA ARG A 28 1.19 -7.84 19.11
C ARG A 28 -0.04 -7.38 18.32
N LEU A 29 0.09 -7.35 17.00
CA LEU A 29 -0.98 -6.88 16.12
C LEU A 29 -1.99 -7.97 15.77
N GLY A 30 -1.77 -9.22 16.20
CA GLY A 30 -2.65 -10.35 15.90
C GLY A 30 -2.68 -10.72 14.41
N VAL A 31 -1.66 -10.33 13.65
CA VAL A 31 -1.59 -10.56 12.19
C VAL A 31 -0.64 -11.72 11.92
N LEU A 32 -1.04 -12.91 12.36
CA LEU A 32 -0.29 -14.15 12.19
C LEU A 32 -1.07 -15.11 11.30
N ASP A 33 -0.35 -15.73 10.37
CA ASP A 33 -0.87 -16.81 9.56
C ASP A 33 -0.66 -18.14 10.29
N ILE A 34 -1.74 -18.65 10.90
CA ILE A 34 -1.71 -19.91 11.66
C ILE A 34 -1.90 -21.09 10.69
N PRO A 35 -1.09 -22.17 10.81
CA PRO A 35 -1.24 -23.34 9.95
C PRO A 35 -2.53 -24.10 10.26
N ASN A 36 -3.29 -24.39 9.20
CA ASN A 36 -4.59 -25.07 9.28
C ASN A 36 -4.56 -26.46 8.62
N ASN A 37 -3.38 -27.01 8.25
CA ASN A 37 -3.14 -28.34 7.66
C ASN A 37 -3.93 -28.73 6.38
N VAL A 38 -4.87 -27.89 5.92
CA VAL A 38 -5.69 -28.09 4.71
C VAL A 38 -5.17 -27.26 3.54
N ARG A 39 -4.77 -26.01 3.80
CA ARG A 39 -4.27 -25.05 2.79
C ARG A 39 -2.90 -24.43 3.17
N LYS A 40 -2.53 -24.55 4.43
CA LYS A 40 -1.44 -23.82 5.09
C LYS A 40 -0.53 -24.85 5.75
N PHE A 41 0.51 -25.29 5.02
CA PHE A 41 1.40 -26.40 5.38
C PHE A 41 2.68 -25.95 6.11
N HIS A 42 2.76 -24.70 6.52
CA HIS A 42 3.93 -24.16 7.21
C HIS A 42 3.99 -24.67 8.66
N ALA A 43 5.18 -25.07 9.11
CA ALA A 43 5.36 -25.69 10.42
C ALA A 43 5.22 -24.71 11.59
N ARG A 44 5.27 -23.39 11.34
CA ARG A 44 5.24 -22.34 12.36
C ARG A 44 4.38 -21.17 11.88
N PRO A 45 3.68 -20.47 12.80
CA PRO A 45 2.93 -19.27 12.45
C PRO A 45 3.84 -18.22 11.81
N THR A 46 3.46 -17.69 10.65
CA THR A 46 4.23 -16.68 9.92
C THR A 46 3.55 -15.31 10.00
N PRO A 47 4.27 -14.21 10.31
CA PRO A 47 3.67 -12.88 10.40
C PRO A 47 3.34 -12.32 9.02
N LYS A 48 2.12 -11.82 8.81
CA LYS A 48 1.72 -11.16 7.55
C LYS A 48 2.07 -9.66 7.59
N MET A 49 3.35 -9.34 7.46
CA MET A 49 3.87 -7.97 7.64
C MET A 49 4.49 -7.35 6.39
N GLY A 50 4.43 -8.01 5.24
CA GLY A 50 5.00 -7.46 4.00
C GLY A 50 4.29 -6.17 3.55
N GLY A 51 2.96 -6.21 3.47
CA GLY A 51 2.15 -5.06 3.06
C GLY A 51 2.26 -3.88 4.04
N THR A 52 2.33 -4.16 5.34
CA THR A 52 2.51 -3.14 6.38
C THR A 52 3.88 -2.47 6.28
N ALA A 53 4.95 -3.25 6.05
CA ALA A 53 6.29 -2.71 5.82
C ALA A 53 6.33 -1.77 4.61
N LEU A 54 5.74 -2.19 3.49
CA LEU A 54 5.73 -1.39 2.26
C LEU A 54 4.88 -0.12 2.40
N ALA A 55 3.68 -0.22 3.00
CA ALA A 55 2.80 0.93 3.19
C ALA A 55 3.45 1.99 4.10
N ILE A 56 4.03 1.57 5.23
CA ILE A 56 4.68 2.49 6.17
C ILE A 56 5.92 3.14 5.53
N ALA A 57 6.76 2.35 4.86
CA ALA A 57 7.95 2.87 4.19
C ALA A 57 7.60 3.86 3.06
N GLY A 58 6.57 3.54 2.26
CA GLY A 58 6.08 4.42 1.20
C GLY A 58 5.51 5.72 1.73
N LEU A 59 4.64 5.66 2.74
CA LEU A 59 4.06 6.84 3.39
C LEU A 59 5.12 7.71 4.04
N ALA A 60 6.12 7.11 4.71
CA ALA A 60 7.24 7.84 5.29
C ALA A 60 8.08 8.56 4.21
N SER A 61 8.34 7.90 3.07
CA SER A 61 9.05 8.52 1.95
C SER A 61 8.30 9.74 1.40
N VAL A 62 6.98 9.64 1.24
CA VAL A 62 6.16 10.78 0.77
C VAL A 62 6.10 11.89 1.81
N PHE A 63 6.01 11.55 3.10
CA PHE A 63 6.05 12.52 4.18
C PHE A 63 7.38 13.30 4.18
N LEU A 64 8.53 12.63 4.03
CA LEU A 64 9.83 13.28 3.90
C LEU A 64 9.92 14.19 2.66
N HIS A 65 9.24 13.83 1.57
CA HIS A 65 9.12 14.70 0.41
C HIS A 65 8.32 15.96 0.74
N SER A 66 7.19 15.82 1.45
CA SER A 66 6.30 16.94 1.81
C SER A 66 6.94 18.00 2.71
N ILE A 67 7.96 17.63 3.49
CA ILE A 67 8.70 18.58 4.34
C ILE A 67 9.54 19.54 3.49
N ASN A 68 10.04 19.07 2.34
CA ASN A 68 10.96 19.83 1.49
C ASN A 68 10.27 20.50 0.31
N ALA A 69 9.07 20.04 -0.05
CA ALA A 69 8.32 20.56 -1.18
C ALA A 69 6.81 20.44 -0.93
N ASP A 70 6.07 21.45 -1.36
CA ASP A 70 4.62 21.41 -1.30
C ASP A 70 4.07 20.30 -2.19
N MET A 71 3.24 19.43 -1.61
CA MET A 71 2.61 18.35 -2.34
C MET A 71 1.50 18.90 -3.24
N GLN A 72 1.55 18.54 -4.52
CA GLN A 72 0.47 18.78 -5.46
C GLN A 72 -0.80 18.06 -4.98
N PHE A 73 -1.96 18.66 -5.24
CA PHE A 73 -3.25 18.11 -4.82
C PHE A 73 -3.48 16.63 -5.26
N PRO A 74 -3.16 16.23 -6.50
CA PRO A 74 -3.30 14.84 -6.93
C PRO A 74 -2.47 13.85 -6.09
N VAL A 75 -1.28 14.27 -5.66
CA VAL A 75 -0.40 13.45 -4.81
C VAL A 75 -1.02 13.27 -3.43
N LYS A 76 -1.63 14.33 -2.86
CA LYS A 76 -2.33 14.25 -1.56
C LYS A 76 -3.49 13.25 -1.63
N VAL A 77 -4.30 13.30 -2.69
CA VAL A 77 -5.39 12.34 -2.91
C VAL A 77 -4.85 10.91 -3.07
N GLY A 78 -3.77 10.73 -3.83
CA GLY A 78 -3.11 9.42 -3.98
C GLY A 78 -2.59 8.84 -2.66
N VAL A 79 -2.00 9.66 -1.79
CA VAL A 79 -1.54 9.23 -0.46
C VAL A 79 -2.71 8.73 0.40
N ILE A 80 -3.83 9.47 0.40
CA ILE A 80 -5.04 9.08 1.14
C ILE A 80 -5.61 7.77 0.57
N LEU A 81 -5.63 7.62 -0.75
CA LEU A 81 -6.11 6.40 -1.42
C LEU A 81 -5.27 5.18 -1.03
N VAL A 82 -3.95 5.30 -1.02
CA VAL A 82 -3.01 4.24 -0.60
C VAL A 82 -3.23 3.89 0.87
N ALA A 83 -3.37 4.90 1.75
CA ALA A 83 -3.63 4.67 3.16
C ALA A 83 -4.97 3.96 3.39
N CYS A 84 -6.02 4.32 2.65
CA CYS A 84 -7.33 3.67 2.71
C CYS A 84 -7.25 2.20 2.29
N HIS A 85 -6.61 1.91 1.15
CA HIS A 85 -6.40 0.53 0.68
C HIS A 85 -5.58 -0.30 1.66
N TYR A 86 -4.56 0.30 2.26
CA TYR A 86 -3.78 -0.36 3.30
C TYR A 86 -4.63 -0.73 4.51
N ILE A 87 -5.48 0.19 4.99
CA ILE A 87 -6.39 -0.09 6.12
C ILE A 87 -7.37 -1.21 5.76
N ILE A 88 -7.99 -1.17 4.57
CA ILE A 88 -8.89 -2.23 4.11
C ILE A 88 -8.16 -3.58 4.09
N GLY A 89 -6.95 -3.63 3.53
CA GLY A 89 -6.14 -4.85 3.50
C GLY A 89 -5.74 -5.34 4.90
N LEU A 90 -5.40 -4.43 5.82
CA LEU A 90 -5.06 -4.79 7.19
C LEU A 90 -6.25 -5.34 7.98
N VAL A 91 -7.46 -4.81 7.76
CA VAL A 91 -8.68 -5.35 8.36
C VAL A 91 -9.02 -6.72 7.77
N ASP A 92 -8.85 -6.88 6.45
CA ASP A 92 -9.04 -8.16 5.74
C ASP A 92 -8.11 -9.24 6.31
N ASP A 93 -6.83 -8.91 6.50
CA ASP A 93 -5.83 -9.84 7.04
C ASP A 93 -6.13 -10.32 8.47
N ARG A 94 -6.91 -9.55 9.25
CA ARG A 94 -7.32 -9.90 10.62
C ARG A 94 -8.66 -10.61 10.70
N SER A 95 -9.62 -10.19 9.88
CA SER A 95 -11.02 -10.56 10.06
C SER A 95 -11.55 -11.47 8.95
N ASP A 96 -10.71 -11.82 7.96
CA ASP A 96 -11.06 -12.56 6.74
C ASP A 96 -12.39 -12.03 6.14
N ILE A 97 -12.35 -10.79 5.64
CA ILE A 97 -13.54 -10.10 5.13
C ILE A 97 -14.08 -10.84 3.90
N ASP A 98 -15.40 -10.87 3.74
CA ASP A 98 -16.03 -11.43 2.54
C ASP A 98 -15.51 -10.74 1.26
N ALA A 99 -15.22 -11.54 0.23
CA ALA A 99 -14.63 -11.07 -1.01
C ALA A 99 -15.48 -9.98 -1.69
N ARG A 100 -16.82 -10.04 -1.58
CA ARG A 100 -17.71 -9.03 -2.17
C ARG A 100 -17.59 -7.71 -1.42
N LEU A 101 -17.55 -7.76 -0.09
CA LEU A 101 -17.43 -6.55 0.74
C LEU A 101 -16.08 -5.87 0.51
N ARG A 102 -14.99 -6.63 0.46
CA ARG A 102 -13.65 -6.10 0.14
C ARG A 102 -13.64 -5.41 -1.22
N LEU A 103 -14.25 -6.03 -2.23
CA LEU A 103 -14.34 -5.45 -3.57
C LEU A 103 -15.13 -4.15 -3.56
N VAL A 104 -16.31 -4.12 -2.93
CA VAL A 104 -17.13 -2.91 -2.80
C VAL A 104 -16.38 -1.78 -2.11
N LEU A 105 -15.73 -2.04 -0.98
CA LEU A 105 -14.95 -1.02 -0.25
C LEU A 105 -13.80 -0.46 -1.10
N SER A 106 -13.08 -1.33 -1.79
CA SER A 106 -11.92 -0.93 -2.62
C SER A 106 -12.37 -0.12 -3.83
N THR A 107 -13.47 -0.53 -4.48
CA THR A 107 -14.08 0.20 -5.58
C THR A 107 -14.55 1.58 -5.11
N LEU A 108 -15.30 1.66 -3.99
CA LEU A 108 -15.76 2.94 -3.44
C LEU A 108 -14.60 3.88 -3.11
N ALA A 109 -13.54 3.39 -2.48
CA ALA A 109 -12.35 4.17 -2.16
C ALA A 109 -11.70 4.75 -3.43
N THR A 110 -11.58 3.92 -4.48
CA THR A 110 -10.99 4.33 -5.76
C THR A 110 -11.89 5.32 -6.50
N THR A 111 -13.19 5.06 -6.57
CA THR A 111 -14.16 5.97 -7.19
C THR A 111 -14.21 7.32 -6.48
N ALA A 112 -14.16 7.33 -5.14
CA ALA A 112 -14.10 8.57 -4.37
C ALA A 112 -12.83 9.39 -4.70
N ALA A 113 -11.68 8.73 -4.86
CA ALA A 113 -10.44 9.41 -5.26
C ALA A 113 -10.54 10.01 -6.67
N PHE A 114 -11.13 9.30 -7.63
CA PHE A 114 -11.36 9.83 -8.98
C PHE A 114 -12.37 10.99 -9.00
N TRP A 115 -13.36 10.95 -8.11
CA TRP A 115 -14.32 12.04 -7.97
C TRP A 115 -13.68 13.30 -7.35
N LEU A 116 -12.77 13.11 -6.38
CA LEU A 116 -11.99 14.19 -5.78
C LEU A 116 -11.00 14.83 -6.76
N ASP A 117 -10.36 14.01 -7.58
CA ASP A 117 -9.41 14.48 -8.59
C ASP A 117 -9.54 13.69 -9.90
N PRO A 118 -10.24 14.25 -10.90
CA PRO A 118 -10.41 13.64 -12.21
C PRO A 118 -9.09 13.43 -12.96
N THR A 119 -8.01 14.14 -12.61
CA THR A 119 -6.70 13.96 -13.27
C THR A 119 -6.06 12.60 -12.97
N LEU A 120 -6.53 11.90 -11.93
CA LEU A 120 -6.13 10.53 -11.62
C LEU A 120 -6.71 9.49 -12.61
N VAL A 121 -7.72 9.88 -13.40
CA VAL A 121 -8.26 9.01 -14.45
C VAL A 121 -7.25 8.93 -15.60
N ALA A 122 -6.79 7.72 -15.90
CA ALA A 122 -5.85 7.50 -17.00
C ALA A 122 -6.54 7.74 -18.34
N LEU A 123 -6.44 8.97 -18.86
CA LEU A 123 -6.98 9.34 -20.17
C LEU A 123 -6.14 8.78 -21.33
N ASN A 124 -4.85 8.53 -21.08
CA ASN A 124 -3.92 8.00 -22.07
C ASN A 124 -3.12 6.83 -21.47
N LEU A 125 -3.15 5.70 -22.15
CA LEU A 125 -2.29 4.56 -21.88
C LEU A 125 -1.11 4.61 -22.85
N ASN A 126 0.05 5.03 -22.33
CA ASN A 126 1.27 5.09 -23.11
C ASN A 126 2.06 3.79 -22.92
N PHE A 127 2.16 2.97 -23.97
CA PHE A 127 2.93 1.74 -23.94
C PHE A 127 4.36 1.99 -24.41
N SER A 128 5.32 1.34 -23.75
CA SER A 128 6.77 1.47 -24.03
C SER A 128 7.14 1.19 -25.51
N TRP A 129 6.32 0.40 -26.20
CA TRP A 129 6.49 0.03 -27.60
C TRP A 129 5.98 1.09 -28.60
N GLY A 130 5.68 2.32 -28.14
CA GLY A 130 5.27 3.45 -28.96
C GLY A 130 3.77 3.49 -29.31
N ILE A 131 2.97 2.59 -28.74
CA ILE A 131 1.51 2.60 -28.89
C ILE A 131 0.92 3.48 -27.79
N ASN A 132 0.15 4.49 -28.15
CA ASN A 132 -0.63 5.29 -27.21
C ASN A 132 -2.12 5.06 -27.47
N VAL A 133 -2.82 4.55 -26.47
CA VAL A 133 -4.28 4.36 -26.53
C VAL A 133 -4.91 5.43 -25.64
N GLY A 134 -5.51 6.44 -26.27
CA GLY A 134 -6.33 7.44 -25.59
C GLY A 134 -7.76 6.94 -25.45
N MET A 135 -8.33 7.02 -24.26
CA MET A 135 -9.78 6.94 -24.09
C MET A 135 -10.33 8.35 -24.34
N VAL A 136 -10.93 8.54 -25.51
CA VAL A 136 -11.67 9.78 -25.88
C VAL A 136 -12.86 9.96 -24.96
#